data_AF-A0A3P7PZ75-F1
#
_entry.id   AF-A0A3P7PZ75-F1
#
_cell.length_a   1.000
_cell.length_b   1.000
_cell.length_c   1.000
_cell.angle_alpha   90.00
_cell.angle_beta   90.00
_cell.angle_gamma   90.00
#
_symmetry.space_group_name_H-M   'P 1'
#
loop_
_entity.id
_entity.type
_entity.pdbx_description
1 polymer ?
#
loop_
_entity_poly.entity_id
_entity_poly.type
_entity_poly.pdbx_seq_one_letter_code
_entity_poly.pdbx_strand_id
1 'polypeptide(L)'
;MEMSTYKSSGLKTWIRRICFMVIGVCALANPMDFFNIYNILFGLMIGLFFGFLYRRFLGAFLNLFNHQFKKERGKAVIKEAVEMGMLFLTPFTIMLFLATFGLRWSMTLGFISAGIMSVGTASAIEMGKIKGKQEIKNTIATSGVSFLFAIAWTLSIPLMTKVPAYIEGGINLVRSLAGGGGFGL
;
A
#
# COMPACT_ATOMS: atom_id res chain seq x y z
N MET A 1 31.41 16.00 -3.23
CA MET A 1 31.35 14.52 -3.09
C MET A 1 30.70 14.22 -1.75
N GLU A 2 29.37 14.28 -1.67
CA GLU A 2 28.65 13.91 -0.43
C GLU A 2 28.10 12.50 -0.62
N MET A 3 28.90 11.51 -0.21
CA MET A 3 28.40 10.17 0.10
C MET A 3 27.58 10.26 1.38
N SER A 4 26.40 10.87 1.30
CA SER A 4 25.37 10.72 2.33
C SER A 4 24.95 9.27 2.32
N THR A 5 25.21 8.60 3.43
CA THR A 5 24.90 7.20 3.74
C THR A 5 23.44 6.85 3.38
N TYR A 6 23.29 6.26 2.20
CA TYR A 6 22.10 5.59 1.70
C TYR A 6 21.89 4.28 2.49
N LYS A 7 21.48 4.41 3.76
CA LYS A 7 21.05 3.30 4.61
C LYS A 7 19.59 3.55 4.98
N SER A 8 18.71 2.72 4.45
CA SER A 8 17.30 2.65 4.89
C SER A 8 17.28 2.39 6.40
N SER A 9 17.02 3.44 7.19
CA SER A 9 16.87 3.31 8.63
C SER A 9 15.63 2.47 8.94
N GLY A 10 15.70 1.63 9.96
CA GLY A 10 14.56 0.79 10.37
C GLY A 10 13.27 1.58 10.55
N LEU A 11 13.39 2.84 10.99
CA LEU A 11 12.30 3.81 11.14
C LEU A 11 11.54 4.07 9.84
N LYS A 12 12.22 4.30 8.71
CA LYS A 12 11.59 4.53 7.39
C LYS A 12 10.79 3.32 6.94
N THR A 13 11.31 2.12 7.19
CA THR A 13 10.62 0.86 6.89
C THR A 13 9.37 0.70 7.75
N TRP A 14 9.42 1.09 9.02
CA TRP A 14 8.28 1.07 9.93
C TRP A 14 7.18 2.05 9.53
N ILE A 15 7.53 3.32 9.27
CA ILE A 15 6.58 4.36 8.82
C ILE A 15 5.79 3.86 7.61
N ARG A 16 6.49 3.31 6.60
CA ARG A 16 5.85 2.77 5.42
C ARG A 16 4.84 1.65 5.73
N ARG A 17 5.21 0.70 6.61
CA ARG A 17 4.31 -0.40 7.00
C ARG A 17 3.05 0.16 7.65
N ILE A 18 3.21 1.15 8.52
CA ILE A 18 2.10 1.85 9.16
C ILE A 18 1.23 2.55 8.11
N CYS A 19 1.81 3.23 7.13
CA CYS A 19 1.04 3.87 6.06
C CYS A 19 0.15 2.87 5.31
N PHE A 20 0.70 1.73 4.91
CA PHE A 20 -0.09 0.70 4.21
C PHE A 20 -1.14 0.05 5.09
N MET A 21 -0.84 -0.18 6.38
CA MET A 21 -1.83 -0.64 7.36
C MET A 21 -3.00 0.33 7.48
N VAL A 22 -2.70 1.63 7.66
CA VAL A 22 -3.72 2.68 7.78
C VAL A 22 -4.53 2.80 6.49
N ILE A 23 -3.90 2.74 5.31
CA ILE A 23 -4.61 2.75 4.02
C ILE A 23 -5.58 1.58 3.92
N GLY A 24 -5.14 0.37 4.26
CA GLY A 24 -5.99 -0.83 4.20
C GLY A 24 -7.16 -0.76 5.17
N VAL A 25 -6.94 -0.29 6.40
CA VAL A 25 -8.01 -0.07 7.38
C VAL A 25 -8.98 1.01 6.90
N CYS A 26 -8.50 2.15 6.42
CA CYS A 26 -9.35 3.25 5.95
C CYS A 26 -10.17 2.85 4.72
N ALA A 27 -9.62 2.02 3.84
CA ALA A 27 -10.31 1.57 2.62
C ALA A 27 -11.43 0.57 2.89
N LEU A 28 -11.34 -0.19 3.98
CA LEU A 28 -12.35 -1.18 4.39
C LEU A 28 -13.15 -0.74 5.61
N ALA A 29 -12.93 0.48 6.09
CA ALA A 29 -13.70 1.07 7.18
C ALA A 29 -15.15 1.24 6.73
N ASN A 30 -16.07 0.65 7.48
CA ASN A 30 -17.49 0.83 7.26
C ASN A 30 -17.96 2.09 7.99
N PRO A 31 -18.56 3.09 7.32
CA PRO A 31 -19.03 4.31 7.97
C PRO A 31 -20.15 4.10 9.00
N MET A 32 -20.83 2.94 8.95
CA MET A 32 -21.87 2.52 9.89
C MET A 32 -21.30 1.75 11.09
N ASP A 33 -20.15 1.10 10.94
CA ASP A 33 -19.48 0.33 12.01
C ASP A 33 -17.96 0.40 11.84
N PHE A 34 -17.39 1.51 12.32
CA PHE A 34 -15.96 1.80 12.21
C PHE A 34 -15.10 0.86 13.05
N PHE A 35 -15.65 0.24 14.09
CA PHE A 35 -14.91 -0.59 15.06
C PHE A 35 -15.09 -2.08 14.83
N ASN A 36 -15.67 -2.49 13.70
CA ASN A 36 -15.74 -3.89 13.33
C ASN A 36 -14.32 -4.48 13.24
N ILE A 37 -14.00 -5.37 14.17
CA ILE A 37 -12.67 -5.94 14.31
C ILE A 37 -12.26 -6.75 13.09
N TYR A 38 -13.22 -7.37 12.39
CA TYR A 38 -12.97 -8.11 11.15
C TYR A 38 -12.56 -7.19 10.00
N ASN A 39 -13.23 -6.03 9.85
CA ASN A 39 -12.85 -5.02 8.86
C ASN A 39 -11.45 -4.46 9.13
N ILE A 40 -11.13 -4.18 10.39
CA ILE A 40 -9.81 -3.66 10.79
C ILE A 40 -8.73 -4.71 10.51
N LEU A 41 -8.90 -5.95 10.99
CA LEU A 41 -7.92 -7.02 10.80
C LEU A 41 -7.73 -7.36 9.31
N PHE A 42 -8.81 -7.48 8.56
CA PHE A 42 -8.74 -7.74 7.13
C PHE A 42 -8.10 -6.56 6.38
N GLY A 43 -8.45 -5.32 6.75
CA GLY A 43 -7.84 -4.11 6.21
C GLY A 43 -6.34 -4.04 6.47
N LEU A 44 -5.88 -4.34 7.69
CA LEU A 44 -4.46 -4.40 8.02
C LEU A 44 -3.72 -5.41 7.13
N MET A 45 -4.28 -6.61 6.98
CA MET A 45 -3.70 -7.70 6.18
C MET A 45 -3.61 -7.33 4.70
N ILE A 46 -4.71 -6.82 4.13
CA ILE A 46 -4.77 -6.41 2.73
C ILE A 46 -3.84 -5.21 2.47
N GLY A 47 -3.84 -4.22 3.35
CA GLY A 47 -2.95 -3.06 3.25
C GLY A 47 -1.48 -3.48 3.20
N LEU A 48 -1.04 -4.34 4.13
CA LEU A 48 0.32 -4.88 4.15
C LEU A 48 0.64 -5.71 2.91
N PHE A 49 -0.27 -6.58 2.48
CA PHE A 49 -0.12 -7.38 1.28
C PHE A 49 0.07 -6.51 0.05
N PHE A 50 -0.77 -5.49 -0.12
CA PHE A 50 -0.72 -4.58 -1.25
C PHE A 50 0.54 -3.72 -1.23
N GLY A 51 0.95 -3.22 -0.06
CA GLY A 51 2.20 -2.47 0.09
C GLY A 51 3.44 -3.31 -0.21
N PHE A 52 3.43 -4.59 0.17
CA PHE A 52 4.47 -5.55 -0.19
C PHE A 52 4.52 -5.77 -1.70
N LEU A 53 3.37 -6.03 -2.32
CA LEU A 53 3.24 -6.28 -3.75
C LEU A 53 3.69 -5.05 -4.56
N TYR A 54 3.22 -3.86 -4.18
CA TYR A 54 3.53 -2.61 -4.87
C TYR A 54 5.03 -2.32 -4.87
N ARG A 55 5.68 -2.44 -3.70
CA ARG A 55 7.14 -2.34 -3.58
C ARG A 55 7.86 -3.34 -4.47
N ARG A 56 7.39 -4.60 -4.51
CA ARG A 56 8.00 -5.67 -5.30
C ARG A 56 7.92 -5.34 -6.79
N PHE A 57 6.77 -4.86 -7.26
CA PHE A 57 6.54 -4.52 -8.66
C PHE A 57 7.33 -3.30 -9.10
N LEU A 58 7.31 -2.20 -8.34
CA LEU A 58 8.13 -1.01 -8.63
C LEU A 58 9.61 -1.36 -8.69
N GLY A 59 10.10 -2.12 -7.70
CA GLY A 59 11.47 -2.59 -7.69
C GLY A 59 11.79 -3.50 -8.89
N ALA A 60 10.89 -4.42 -9.26
CA ALA A 60 11.10 -5.31 -10.40
C ALA A 60 11.14 -4.55 -11.72
N PHE A 61 10.21 -3.65 -11.97
CA PHE A 61 10.17 -2.83 -13.18
C PHE A 61 11.39 -1.94 -13.30
N LEU A 62 11.73 -1.19 -12.25
CA LEU A 62 12.95 -0.37 -12.27
C LEU A 62 14.21 -1.22 -12.48
N ASN A 63 14.27 -2.44 -11.93
CA ASN A 63 15.37 -3.36 -12.19
C ASN A 63 15.45 -3.85 -13.64
N LEU A 64 14.31 -4.04 -14.31
CA LEU A 64 14.25 -4.48 -15.71
C LEU A 64 14.69 -3.36 -16.66
N PHE A 65 14.19 -2.14 -16.46
CA PHE A 65 14.50 -1.00 -17.32
C PHE A 65 15.91 -0.42 -17.09
N ASN A 66 16.54 -0.75 -15.96
CA ASN A 66 17.87 -0.28 -15.60
C ASN A 66 18.93 -1.39 -15.53
N HIS A 67 18.84 -2.41 -16.40
CA HIS A 67 19.74 -3.56 -16.35
C HIS A 67 21.24 -3.18 -16.43
N GLN A 68 21.59 -2.17 -17.23
CA GLN A 68 22.97 -1.67 -17.29
C GLN A 68 23.41 -1.02 -15.97
N PHE A 69 22.59 -0.13 -15.42
CA PHE A 69 22.87 0.55 -14.14
C PHE A 69 22.92 -0.41 -12.94
N LYS A 70 22.13 -1.49 -12.99
CA LYS A 70 22.14 -2.59 -12.03
C LYS A 70 23.47 -3.34 -12.01
N LYS A 71 24.16 -3.46 -13.15
CA LYS A 71 25.50 -4.07 -13.22
C LYS A 71 26.58 -3.17 -12.62
N GLU A 72 26.42 -1.86 -12.72
CA GLU A 72 27.41 -0.87 -12.25
C GLU A 72 27.28 -0.51 -10.76
N ARG A 73 26.04 -0.30 -10.26
CA ARG A 73 25.78 0.25 -8.92
C ARG A 73 25.05 -0.74 -7.99
N GLY A 74 24.65 -1.91 -8.51
CA GLY A 74 24.01 -2.97 -7.74
C GLY A 74 22.51 -2.79 -7.50
N LYS A 75 21.83 -3.89 -7.16
CA LYS A 75 20.37 -3.95 -6.91
C LYS A 75 19.92 -3.15 -5.68
N ALA A 76 20.82 -2.92 -4.72
CA ALA A 76 20.51 -2.24 -3.46
C ALA A 76 20.08 -0.78 -3.67
N VAL A 77 20.73 -0.10 -4.62
CA VAL A 77 20.48 1.31 -4.93
C VAL A 77 19.09 1.52 -5.54
N ILE A 78 18.67 0.63 -6.45
CA ILE A 78 17.32 0.67 -7.05
C ILE A 78 16.26 0.41 -5.98
N LYS A 79 16.51 -0.56 -5.09
CA LYS A 79 15.63 -0.86 -3.98
C LYS A 79 15.46 0.38 -3.09
N GLU A 80 16.54 1.10 -2.81
CA GLU A 80 16.49 2.29 -1.97
C GLU A 80 15.75 3.46 -2.61
N ALA A 81 15.89 3.69 -3.92
CA ALA A 81 15.12 4.69 -4.65
C ALA A 81 13.60 4.48 -4.47
N VAL A 82 13.15 3.21 -4.58
CA VAL A 82 11.76 2.83 -4.35
C VAL A 82 11.35 3.01 -2.88
N GLU A 83 12.25 2.69 -1.94
CA GLU A 83 11.97 2.87 -0.52
C GLU A 83 11.80 4.34 -0.13
N MET A 84 12.61 5.23 -0.70
CA MET A 84 12.50 6.67 -0.51
C MET A 84 11.25 7.21 -1.20
N GLY A 85 10.95 6.75 -2.41
CA GLY A 85 9.71 7.11 -3.11
C GLY A 85 8.45 6.72 -2.32
N MET A 86 8.44 5.57 -1.64
CA MET A 86 7.29 5.16 -0.82
C MET A 86 7.03 6.04 0.40
N LEU A 87 8.00 6.84 0.86
CA LEU A 87 7.77 7.78 1.97
C LEU A 87 6.82 8.92 1.55
N PHE A 88 6.70 9.21 0.25
CA PHE A 88 5.73 10.17 -0.26
C PHE A 88 4.28 9.73 -0.05
N LEU A 89 4.04 8.47 0.32
CA LEU A 89 2.70 7.98 0.69
C LEU A 89 2.21 8.54 2.03
N THR A 90 3.13 8.99 2.89
CA THR A 90 2.84 9.47 4.26
C THR A 90 1.81 10.60 4.31
N PRO A 91 1.97 11.73 3.60
CA PRO A 91 0.98 12.80 3.62
C PRO A 91 -0.41 12.36 3.14
N PHE A 92 -0.50 11.52 2.10
CA PHE A 92 -1.77 10.99 1.61
C PHE A 92 -2.43 10.05 2.62
N THR A 93 -1.64 9.28 3.36
CA THR A 93 -2.15 8.42 4.44
C THR A 93 -2.75 9.26 5.57
N ILE A 94 -2.07 10.35 5.96
CA ILE A 94 -2.57 11.25 7.01
C ILE A 94 -3.88 11.90 6.55
N MET A 95 -3.93 12.41 5.31
CA MET A 95 -5.15 12.98 4.73
C MET A 95 -6.28 11.95 4.66
N LEU A 96 -5.98 10.73 4.22
CA LEU A 96 -6.93 9.63 4.15
C LEU A 96 -7.50 9.28 5.53
N PHE A 97 -6.66 9.19 6.54
CA PHE A 97 -7.07 8.88 7.91
C PHE A 97 -8.01 9.97 8.45
N LEU A 98 -7.64 11.24 8.29
CA LEU A 98 -8.48 12.38 8.69
C LEU A 98 -9.80 12.43 7.91
N ALA A 99 -9.78 12.15 6.60
CA ALA A 99 -10.99 12.08 5.80
C ALA A 99 -11.93 10.96 6.26
N THR A 100 -11.37 9.78 6.55
CA THR A 100 -12.15 8.60 6.93
C THR A 100 -12.75 8.72 8.33
N PHE A 101 -11.93 9.05 9.33
CA PHE A 101 -12.36 9.05 10.74
C PHE A 101 -12.77 10.42 11.26
N GLY A 102 -12.14 11.50 10.79
CA GLY A 102 -12.47 12.87 11.21
C GLY A 102 -13.69 13.42 10.48
N LEU A 103 -13.71 13.32 9.15
CA LEU A 103 -14.77 13.90 8.32
C LEU A 103 -15.89 12.91 7.96
N ARG A 104 -15.70 11.61 8.26
CA ARG A 104 -16.61 10.52 7.88
C ARG A 104 -16.91 10.49 6.39
N TRP A 105 -15.92 10.86 5.56
CA TRP A 105 -16.05 10.83 4.11
C TRP A 105 -15.95 9.41 3.58
N SER A 106 -16.87 9.07 2.67
CA SER A 106 -16.88 7.78 1.96
C SER A 106 -15.97 7.78 0.72
N MET A 107 -15.60 8.94 0.18
CA MET A 107 -14.80 9.07 -1.04
C MET A 107 -13.28 9.05 -0.76
N THR A 108 -12.81 7.96 -0.17
CA THR A 108 -11.42 7.79 0.27
C THR A 108 -10.48 7.29 -0.84
N LEU A 109 -11.05 6.73 -1.91
CA LEU A 109 -10.37 6.17 -3.08
C LEU A 109 -9.41 7.16 -3.77
N GLY A 110 -9.81 8.43 -3.88
CA GLY A 110 -8.99 9.46 -4.53
C GLY A 110 -7.63 9.66 -3.85
N PHE A 111 -7.60 9.66 -2.52
CA PHE A 111 -6.36 9.80 -1.74
C PHE A 111 -5.41 8.62 -1.95
N ILE A 112 -5.95 7.41 -2.02
CA ILE A 112 -5.15 6.19 -2.19
C ILE A 112 -4.53 6.17 -3.59
N SER A 113 -5.33 6.45 -4.63
CA SER A 113 -4.85 6.51 -6.01
C SER A 113 -3.82 7.62 -6.22
N ALA A 114 -4.06 8.81 -5.68
CA ALA A 114 -3.10 9.92 -5.72
C ALA A 114 -1.80 9.57 -4.98
N GLY A 115 -1.89 8.91 -3.82
CA GLY A 115 -0.75 8.44 -3.07
C GLY A 115 0.09 7.42 -3.84
N ILE A 116 -0.56 6.39 -4.42
CA ILE A 116 0.12 5.38 -5.26
C ILE A 116 0.83 6.06 -6.44
N MET A 117 0.15 6.96 -7.16
CA MET A 117 0.74 7.71 -8.27
C MET A 117 1.93 8.57 -7.84
N SER A 118 1.81 9.27 -6.70
CA SER A 118 2.88 10.09 -6.14
C SER A 118 4.12 9.26 -5.84
N VAL A 119 3.95 8.06 -5.28
CA VAL A 119 5.07 7.13 -5.01
C VAL A 119 5.80 6.73 -6.28
N GLY A 120 5.10 6.50 -7.39
CA GLY A 120 5.71 6.17 -8.68
C GLY A 120 6.62 7.30 -9.16
N THR A 121 6.07 8.51 -9.23
CA THR A 121 6.79 9.71 -9.63
C THR A 121 7.97 10.00 -8.70
N ALA A 122 7.78 9.92 -7.38
CA ALA A 122 8.85 10.10 -6.40
C ALA A 122 9.96 9.06 -6.58
N SER A 123 9.61 7.80 -6.84
CA SER A 123 10.60 6.74 -7.11
C SER A 123 11.41 7.01 -8.38
N ALA A 124 10.79 7.55 -9.44
CA ALA A 124 11.51 7.96 -10.65
C ALA A 124 12.44 9.17 -10.42
N ILE A 125 12.00 10.15 -9.62
CA ILE A 125 12.81 11.32 -9.25
C ILE A 125 14.02 10.87 -8.42
N GLU A 126 13.82 10.03 -7.40
CA GLU A 126 14.93 9.49 -6.59
C GLU A 126 15.91 8.67 -7.44
N MET A 127 15.39 7.86 -8.38
CA MET A 127 16.25 7.15 -9.34
C MET A 127 17.05 8.12 -10.24
N GLY A 128 16.43 9.22 -10.67
CA GLY A 128 17.08 10.27 -11.45
C GLY A 128 18.18 10.99 -10.70
N LYS A 129 17.96 11.29 -9.40
CA LYS A 129 18.98 11.88 -8.51
C LYS A 129 20.20 10.98 -8.37
N ILE A 130 19.98 9.69 -8.15
CA ILE A 130 21.06 8.69 -8.01
C ILE A 130 21.85 8.53 -9.32
N LYS A 131 21.16 8.56 -10.46
CA LYS A 131 21.79 8.49 -11.78
C LYS A 131 22.50 9.78 -12.20
N GLY A 132 22.21 10.90 -11.54
CA GLY A 132 22.61 12.24 -12.00
C GLY A 132 21.87 12.71 -13.26
N LYS A 133 20.90 11.94 -13.75
CA LYS A 133 20.08 12.27 -14.92
C LYS A 133 18.70 11.63 -14.79
N GLN A 134 17.66 12.44 -15.00
CA GLN A 134 16.29 11.94 -15.05
C GLN A 134 16.04 11.27 -16.41
N GLU A 135 15.70 9.98 -16.38
CA GLU A 135 15.38 9.22 -17.58
C GLU A 135 13.87 9.10 -17.76
N ILE A 136 13.39 9.50 -18.94
CA ILE A 136 11.98 9.37 -19.33
C ILE A 136 11.50 7.91 -19.17
N LYS A 137 12.38 6.93 -19.45
CA LYS A 137 12.09 5.49 -19.30
C LYS A 137 11.70 5.12 -17.86
N ASN A 138 12.35 5.70 -16.85
CA ASN A 138 12.06 5.42 -15.44
C ASN A 138 10.73 6.03 -15.01
N THR A 139 10.45 7.25 -15.49
CA THR A 139 9.15 7.90 -15.25
C THR A 139 8.02 7.11 -15.90
N ILE A 140 8.17 6.67 -17.16
CA ILE A 140 7.15 5.85 -17.83
C ILE A 140 6.94 4.52 -17.11
N ALA A 141 8.03 3.83 -16.74
CA ALA A 141 7.95 2.54 -16.07
C ALA A 141 7.26 2.63 -14.71
N THR A 142 7.64 3.60 -13.88
CA THR A 142 7.05 3.78 -12.55
C THR A 142 5.61 4.27 -12.63
N SER A 143 5.28 5.25 -13.49
CA SER A 143 3.91 5.70 -13.71
C SER A 143 3.01 4.58 -14.23
N GLY A 144 3.49 3.74 -15.15
CA GLY A 144 2.75 2.58 -15.64
C GLY A 144 2.43 1.58 -14.53
N VAL A 145 3.41 1.25 -13.68
CA VAL A 145 3.19 0.37 -12.52
C VAL A 145 2.21 1.00 -11.54
N SER A 146 2.39 2.27 -11.20
CA SER A 146 1.50 2.98 -10.28
C SER A 146 0.07 3.07 -10.80
N PHE A 147 -0.10 3.29 -12.10
CA PHE A 147 -1.42 3.32 -12.74
C PHE A 147 -2.10 1.96 -12.68
N LEU A 148 -1.40 0.88 -13.03
CA LEU A 148 -1.93 -0.48 -12.93
C LEU A 148 -2.30 -0.83 -11.48
N PHE A 149 -1.49 -0.40 -10.51
CA PHE A 149 -1.79 -0.60 -9.09
C PHE A 149 -2.98 0.24 -8.61
N ALA A 150 -3.12 1.48 -9.06
CA ALA A 150 -4.27 2.32 -8.72
C ALA A 150 -5.58 1.71 -9.27
N ILE A 151 -5.56 1.18 -10.50
CA ILE A 151 -6.68 0.45 -11.09
C ILE A 151 -6.96 -0.83 -10.31
N ALA A 152 -5.94 -1.66 -10.10
CA ALA A 152 -6.09 -2.93 -9.39
C ALA A 152 -6.66 -2.72 -7.98
N TRP A 153 -6.17 -1.70 -7.27
CA TRP A 153 -6.71 -1.30 -5.98
C TRP A 153 -8.20 -0.94 -6.11
N THR A 154 -8.53 -0.02 -7.00
CA THR A 154 -9.90 0.47 -7.19
C THR A 154 -10.88 -0.64 -7.52
N LEU A 155 -10.52 -1.54 -8.43
CA LEU A 155 -11.35 -2.69 -8.81
C LEU A 155 -11.45 -3.75 -7.71
N SER A 156 -10.47 -3.83 -6.82
CA SER A 156 -10.46 -4.80 -5.73
C SER A 156 -11.36 -4.41 -4.55
N ILE A 157 -11.61 -3.12 -4.33
CA ILE A 157 -12.40 -2.63 -3.18
C ILE A 157 -13.82 -3.25 -3.10
N PRO A 158 -14.64 -3.27 -4.17
CA PRO A 158 -15.99 -3.85 -4.10
C PRO A 158 -16.01 -5.34 -3.75
N LEU A 159 -14.94 -6.07 -4.08
CA LEU A 159 -14.77 -7.47 -3.72
C LEU A 159 -14.33 -7.58 -2.25
N MET A 160 -13.34 -6.78 -1.85
CA MET A 160 -12.76 -6.81 -0.51
C MET A 160 -13.74 -6.38 0.58
N THR A 161 -14.65 -5.45 0.32
CA THR A 161 -15.65 -4.99 1.31
C THR A 161 -16.68 -6.07 1.68
N LYS A 162 -16.88 -7.08 0.83
CA LYS A 162 -17.80 -8.19 1.10
C LYS A 162 -17.18 -9.30 1.94
N VAL A 163 -15.84 -9.43 1.92
CA VAL A 163 -15.12 -10.53 2.56
C VAL A 163 -15.32 -10.55 4.09
N PRO A 164 -15.21 -9.43 4.83
CA PRO A 164 -15.44 -9.43 6.27
C PRO A 164 -16.84 -9.90 6.66
N ALA A 165 -17.87 -9.52 5.89
CA ALA A 165 -19.25 -9.95 6.14
C ALA A 165 -19.40 -11.48 5.98
N TYR A 166 -18.73 -12.08 4.98
CA TYR A 166 -18.71 -13.54 4.83
C TYR A 166 -17.94 -14.25 5.96
N ILE A 167 -16.85 -13.66 6.44
CA ILE A 167 -16.08 -14.19 7.58
C ILE A 167 -16.94 -14.18 8.85
N GLU A 168 -17.60 -13.05 9.13
CA GLU A 168 -18.49 -12.90 10.29
C GLU A 168 -19.67 -13.89 10.23
N GLY A 169 -20.32 -14.00 9.08
CA GLY A 169 -21.40 -14.97 8.86
C GLY A 169 -20.94 -16.42 9.05
N GLY A 170 -19.76 -16.77 8.54
CA GLY A 170 -19.19 -18.11 8.71
C GLY A 170 -18.86 -18.45 10.16
N ILE A 171 -18.26 -17.51 10.92
CA ILE A 171 -17.95 -17.69 12.34
C ILE A 171 -19.23 -17.85 13.16
N ASN A 172 -20.27 -17.05 12.88
CA ASN A 172 -21.55 -17.16 13.57
C ASN A 172 -22.25 -18.48 13.29
N LEU A 173 -22.14 -19.01 12.07
CA LEU A 173 -22.68 -20.33 11.71
C LEU A 173 -21.90 -21.46 12.39
N VAL A 174 -20.57 -21.39 12.47
CA VAL A 174 -19.77 -22.38 13.22
C VAL A 174 -20.07 -22.30 14.71
N ARG A 175 -20.25 -21.11 15.28
CA ARG A 175 -20.63 -20.93 16.68
C ARG A 175 -22.04 -21.42 16.97
N SER A 176 -23.00 -21.22 16.07
CA SER A 176 -24.35 -21.76 16.25
C SER A 176 -24.40 -23.27 16.12
N LEU A 177 -23.57 -23.87 15.25
CA LEU A 177 -23.41 -25.33 15.16
C LEU A 177 -22.65 -25.92 16.35
N ALA A 178 -21.61 -25.23 16.85
CA ALA A 178 -20.81 -25.68 17.99
C ALA A 178 -21.51 -25.42 19.34
N GLY A 179 -22.32 -24.37 19.44
CA GLY A 179 -23.15 -24.04 20.61
C GLY A 179 -24.54 -24.68 20.57
N GLY A 180 -24.99 -25.17 19.41
CA GLY A 180 -26.30 -25.78 19.17
C GLY A 180 -26.44 -27.24 19.61
N GLY A 181 -25.43 -27.80 20.28
CA GLY A 181 -25.53 -29.08 21.00
C GLY A 181 -26.29 -28.99 22.33
N GLY A 182 -26.84 -27.83 22.68
CA GLY A 182 -27.65 -27.60 23.87
C GLY A 182 -29.13 -27.41 23.56
N PHE A 183 -29.76 -28.39 22.91
CA PHE A 183 -31.21 -28.60 23.03
C PHE A 183 -31.45 -29.18 24.44
N GLY A 184 -31.46 -28.30 25.43
CA GLY A 184 -31.98 -28.59 26.76
C GLY A 184 -33.48 -28.29 26.77
N LEU A 185 -34.26 -29.32 27.05
CA LEU A 185 -35.67 -29.32 27.45
C LEU A 185 -36.09 -28.12 28.31
#